data_AF-A0A7K0LWG9-F1
#
_entry.id   AF-A0A7K0LWG9-F1
#
_cell.length_a   1.000
_cell.length_b   1.000
_cell.length_c   1.000
_cell.angle_alpha   90.00
_cell.angle_beta   90.00
_cell.angle_gamma   90.00
#
_symmetry.space_group_name_H-M   'P 1'
#
loop_
_entity.id
_entity.type
_entity.pdbx_description
1 polymer ?
#
loop_
_entity_poly.entity_id
_entity_poly.type
_entity_poly.pdbx_seq_one_letter_code
_entity_poly.pdbx_strand_id
1 'polypeptide(L)'
;MGTRVKVLTVGLVLATAAMAGCASTATGSSGAVQDDAVAAAPADEPLAGTTQGPSCASGGACQVGSTGPGGGIVFYVASAPFNAPGTACGATCQYLEAQTSDLAKAPWCMGPAQESVGFSIDAPGTAIGTGYLNTQAMLGTDNNPPAQICTSGAANEAVAPSGGYSDWYLPSKDELSTLIAQSNVVNGFNSTTYWSSTQSS
;
A
#
# COMPACT_ATOMS: atom_id res chain seq x y z
N MET A 1 -14.68 -4.96 10.08
CA MET A 1 -13.79 -5.22 8.93
C MET A 1 -13.18 -3.90 8.51
N GLY A 2 -12.00 -3.92 7.92
CA GLY A 2 -11.28 -2.72 7.50
C GLY A 2 -10.57 -2.93 6.17
N THR A 3 -9.82 -1.92 5.74
CA THR A 3 -9.10 -1.93 4.45
C THR A 3 -7.61 -1.63 4.65
N ARG A 4 -6.82 -1.84 3.60
CA ARG A 4 -5.37 -2.02 3.64
C ARG A 4 -4.63 -1.04 2.74
N VAL A 5 -3.70 -0.26 3.29
CA VAL A 5 -2.94 0.74 2.54
C VAL A 5 -1.43 0.46 2.56
N LYS A 6 -0.75 0.86 1.48
CA LYS A 6 0.71 0.93 1.43
C LYS A 6 1.17 2.33 1.09
N VAL A 7 2.27 2.74 1.69
CA VAL A 7 2.88 4.04 1.39
C VAL A 7 4.13 3.87 0.55
N LEU A 8 4.30 4.82 -0.36
CA LEU A 8 5.45 4.89 -1.25
C LEU A 8 6.13 6.24 -1.13
N THR A 9 7.44 6.22 -0.89
CA THR A 9 8.21 7.46 -0.89
C THR A 9 8.23 8.09 -2.29
N VAL A 10 8.15 9.41 -2.35
CA VAL A 10 8.23 10.17 -3.61
C VAL A 10 9.53 9.86 -4.36
N GLY A 11 9.40 9.32 -5.57
CA GLY A 11 10.49 9.20 -6.55
C GLY A 11 10.55 10.42 -7.45
N LEU A 12 11.74 11.04 -7.57
CA LEU A 12 11.96 12.17 -8.48
C LEU A 12 12.13 11.65 -9.92
N VAL A 13 11.38 12.18 -10.88
CA VAL A 13 11.66 11.98 -12.31
C VAL A 13 12.58 13.11 -12.75
N LEU A 14 13.85 12.80 -13.02
CA LEU A 14 14.71 13.73 -13.76
C LEU A 14 14.22 13.71 -15.21
N ALA A 15 13.49 14.75 -15.60
CA ALA A 15 13.02 14.96 -16.97
C ALA A 15 14.22 15.28 -17.89
N THR A 16 14.96 14.25 -18.29
CA THR A 16 15.90 14.34 -19.42
C THR A 16 15.84 13.07 -20.25
N ALA A 17 15.55 13.30 -21.54
CA ALA A 17 15.61 12.40 -22.68
C ALA A 17 14.52 11.32 -22.81
N ALA A 18 13.76 11.47 -23.89
CA ALA A 18 12.92 10.44 -24.47
C ALA A 18 13.71 9.15 -24.74
N MET A 19 12.98 8.02 -24.62
CA MET A 19 13.30 6.69 -25.17
C MET A 19 14.40 5.88 -24.46
N ALA A 20 14.04 5.21 -23.37
CA ALA A 20 14.45 3.83 -23.09
C ALA A 20 13.45 3.20 -22.12
N GLY A 21 12.93 2.02 -22.46
CA GLY A 21 11.81 1.36 -21.79
C GLY A 21 11.99 1.21 -20.28
N CYS A 22 10.88 1.30 -19.56
CA CYS A 22 10.74 0.93 -18.16
C CYS A 22 11.00 -0.58 -18.02
N ALA A 23 12.27 -0.97 -18.01
CA ALA A 23 12.70 -2.32 -17.67
C ALA A 23 13.24 -2.30 -16.24
N SER A 24 12.47 -2.89 -15.33
CA SER A 24 12.95 -3.21 -13.99
C SER A 24 14.10 -4.21 -14.14
N THR A 25 15.32 -3.81 -13.80
CA THR A 25 16.45 -4.75 -13.71
C THR A 25 16.26 -5.62 -12.47
N ALA A 26 15.57 -6.74 -12.62
CA ALA A 26 15.68 -7.85 -11.69
C ALA A 26 17.02 -8.56 -11.96
N THR A 27 18.05 -8.21 -11.20
CA THR A 27 19.31 -8.98 -11.20
C THR A 27 19.08 -10.25 -10.39
N GLY A 28 18.83 -11.36 -11.09
CA GLY A 28 18.98 -12.69 -10.53
C GLY A 28 20.45 -12.96 -10.20
N SER A 29 20.71 -13.55 -9.05
CA SER A 29 21.98 -14.20 -8.75
C SER A 29 21.73 -15.67 -8.44
N SER A 30 22.47 -16.51 -9.14
CA SER A 30 22.44 -17.97 -9.15
C SER A 30 23.44 -18.51 -8.12
N GLY A 31 23.15 -19.63 -7.44
CA GLY A 31 24.13 -20.25 -6.53
C GLY A 31 23.66 -21.45 -5.69
N ALA A 32 23.57 -22.61 -6.34
CA ALA A 32 23.95 -23.98 -5.92
C ALA A 32 23.94 -24.48 -4.43
N VAL A 33 23.27 -25.65 -4.28
CA VAL A 33 23.54 -26.91 -3.51
C VAL A 33 23.62 -26.94 -1.96
N GLN A 34 22.82 -27.80 -1.31
CA GLN A 34 23.23 -29.14 -0.77
C GLN A 34 22.09 -29.87 -0.03
N ASP A 35 22.16 -31.20 -0.09
CA ASP A 35 21.33 -32.24 0.58
C ASP A 35 21.78 -32.45 2.03
N ASP A 36 20.84 -32.78 2.92
CA ASP A 36 20.97 -33.78 4.01
C ASP A 36 19.87 -33.59 5.09
N ALA A 37 19.30 -34.71 5.52
CA ALA A 37 18.22 -34.80 6.47
C ALA A 37 18.67 -35.05 7.92
N VAL A 38 17.77 -34.69 8.84
CA VAL A 38 17.57 -35.15 10.24
C VAL A 38 18.43 -34.53 11.35
N ALA A 39 17.77 -33.76 12.24
CA ALA A 39 17.83 -33.96 13.70
C ALA A 39 16.69 -33.18 14.40
N ALA A 40 16.03 -33.83 15.36
CA ALA A 40 14.98 -33.25 16.18
C ALA A 40 15.55 -32.54 17.43
N ALA A 41 15.00 -31.34 17.70
CA ALA A 41 14.88 -30.58 18.97
C ALA A 41 16.19 -30.19 19.74
N PRO A 42 16.19 -29.02 20.46
CA PRO A 42 15.42 -28.88 21.70
C PRO A 42 14.58 -27.60 21.78
N ALA A 43 13.81 -27.53 22.87
CA ALA A 43 12.75 -26.60 23.21
C ALA A 43 13.21 -25.13 23.41
N ASP A 44 12.21 -24.25 23.20
CA ASP A 44 12.01 -22.89 23.67
C ASP A 44 13.13 -22.20 24.45
N GLU A 45 13.75 -21.21 23.80
CA GLU A 45 14.23 -19.99 24.45
C GLU A 45 13.44 -18.83 23.79
N PRO A 46 12.60 -18.07 24.52
CA PRO A 46 11.83 -17.01 23.91
C PRO A 46 12.81 -15.89 23.51
N LEU A 47 13.03 -15.74 22.21
CA LEU A 47 13.68 -14.57 21.64
C LEU A 47 12.93 -13.35 22.17
N ALA A 48 13.65 -12.47 22.86
CA ALA A 48 13.13 -11.27 23.50
C ALA A 48 12.12 -10.56 22.58
N GLY A 49 10.83 -10.74 22.90
CA GLY A 49 9.74 -10.22 22.12
C GLY A 49 9.81 -8.70 22.16
N THR A 50 10.01 -8.09 20.99
CA THR A 50 9.47 -6.76 20.76
C THR A 50 8.01 -6.81 21.18
N THR A 51 7.61 -5.94 22.10
CA THR A 51 6.27 -5.93 22.66
C THR A 51 5.28 -5.71 21.52
N GLN A 52 4.74 -6.80 20.96
CA GLN A 52 3.78 -6.74 19.88
C GLN A 52 2.56 -6.01 20.43
N GLY A 53 2.18 -4.90 19.80
CA GLY A 53 0.96 -4.19 20.16
C GLY A 53 -0.26 -5.14 20.15
N PRO A 54 -1.37 -4.77 20.82
CA PRO A 54 -2.57 -5.61 20.87
C PRO A 54 -2.99 -6.03 19.45
N SER A 55 -3.32 -7.30 19.19
CA SER A 55 -3.70 -7.75 17.84
C SER A 55 -5.22 -7.89 17.71
N CYS A 56 -5.77 -7.49 16.56
CA CYS A 56 -7.14 -7.80 16.14
C CYS A 56 -7.17 -8.74 14.93
N ALA A 57 -6.03 -9.31 14.53
CA ALA A 57 -5.89 -10.11 13.31
C ALA A 57 -6.74 -11.39 13.31
N SER A 58 -6.96 -11.99 14.49
CA SER A 58 -7.77 -13.20 14.66
C SER A 58 -9.24 -12.93 15.03
N GLY A 59 -9.65 -11.66 15.07
CA GLY A 59 -10.99 -11.23 15.47
C GLY A 59 -10.98 -10.17 16.58
N GLY A 60 -12.17 -9.63 16.89
CA GLY A 60 -12.35 -8.55 17.86
C GLY A 60 -12.34 -7.15 17.23
N ALA A 61 -12.50 -6.13 18.07
CA ALA A 61 -12.46 -4.73 17.64
C ALA A 61 -11.01 -4.27 17.49
N CYS A 62 -10.67 -3.69 16.35
CA CYS A 62 -9.36 -3.11 16.13
C CYS A 62 -9.23 -1.75 16.84
N GLN A 63 -8.02 -1.46 17.33
CA GLN A 63 -7.62 -0.18 17.91
C GLN A 63 -6.41 0.37 17.16
N VAL A 64 -6.18 1.68 17.23
CA VAL A 64 -4.96 2.28 16.67
C VAL A 64 -3.73 1.67 17.35
N GLY A 65 -2.74 1.26 16.55
CA GLY A 65 -1.54 0.55 16.98
C GLY A 65 -1.67 -0.97 17.00
N SER A 66 -2.86 -1.52 16.75
CA SER A 66 -3.04 -2.96 16.68
C SER A 66 -2.53 -3.58 15.39
N THR A 67 -2.01 -4.81 15.47
CA THR A 67 -1.83 -5.62 14.26
C THR A 67 -3.20 -6.07 13.74
N GLY A 68 -3.55 -5.64 12.54
CA GLY A 68 -4.80 -6.01 11.89
C GLY A 68 -4.69 -7.31 11.07
N PRO A 69 -5.80 -7.78 10.48
CA PRO A 69 -5.84 -9.05 9.74
C PRO A 69 -4.84 -9.14 8.59
N GLY A 70 -4.41 -8.01 8.03
CA GLY A 70 -3.42 -7.93 6.96
C GLY A 70 -1.97 -8.13 7.39
N GLY A 71 -1.73 -8.20 8.70
CA GLY A 71 -0.38 -8.10 9.28
C GLY A 71 0.16 -6.67 9.29
N GLY A 72 -0.63 -5.68 8.85
CA GLY A 72 -0.33 -4.27 8.99
C GLY A 72 -0.65 -3.74 10.38
N ILE A 73 -0.31 -2.47 10.62
CA ILE A 73 -0.68 -1.75 11.84
C ILE A 73 -1.88 -0.85 11.55
N VAL A 74 -2.91 -0.99 12.37
CA VAL A 74 -4.11 -0.16 12.33
C VAL A 74 -3.73 1.27 12.72
N PHE A 75 -3.96 2.21 11.81
CA PHE A 75 -3.64 3.63 12.03
C PHE A 75 -4.89 4.51 12.12
N TYR A 76 -6.05 3.99 11.71
CA TYR A 76 -7.31 4.70 11.81
C TYR A 76 -8.41 3.74 12.25
N VAL A 77 -9.20 4.16 13.22
CA VAL A 77 -10.44 3.49 13.63
C VAL A 77 -11.53 4.54 13.64
N ALA A 78 -12.60 4.29 12.90
CA ALA A 78 -13.70 5.21 12.74
C ALA A 78 -14.67 5.14 13.95
N SER A 79 -15.25 6.28 14.33
CA SER A 79 -16.30 6.34 15.36
C SER A 79 -17.64 5.76 14.88
N ALA A 80 -17.83 5.66 13.57
CA ALA A 80 -18.94 5.00 12.89
C ALA A 80 -18.44 4.40 11.56
N PRO A 81 -19.12 3.40 10.98
CA PRO A 81 -18.70 2.83 9.70
C PRO A 81 -18.60 3.88 8.60
N PHE A 82 -17.58 3.77 7.76
CA PHE A 82 -17.36 4.64 6.60
C PHE A 82 -17.48 3.85 5.29
N ASN A 83 -17.71 4.58 4.21
CA ASN A 83 -17.87 4.00 2.88
C ASN A 83 -16.51 3.88 2.18
N ALA A 84 -16.10 2.66 1.86
CA ALA A 84 -14.97 2.36 0.99
C ALA A 84 -15.42 1.42 -0.15
N PRO A 85 -16.10 1.97 -1.18
CA PRO A 85 -16.64 1.17 -2.28
C PRO A 85 -15.55 0.38 -3.01
N GLY A 86 -15.89 -0.82 -3.47
CA GLY A 86 -14.96 -1.74 -4.14
C GLY A 86 -14.10 -2.59 -3.20
N THR A 87 -14.00 -2.23 -1.91
CA THR A 87 -13.30 -3.04 -0.91
C THR A 87 -14.20 -4.12 -0.30
N ALA A 88 -13.62 -5.10 0.39
CA ALA A 88 -14.36 -6.20 1.01
C ALA A 88 -15.38 -5.74 2.07
N CYS A 89 -15.13 -4.63 2.77
CA CYS A 89 -16.07 -4.10 3.76
C CYS A 89 -17.08 -3.08 3.21
N GLY A 90 -16.85 -2.53 2.01
CA GLY A 90 -17.78 -1.62 1.34
C GLY A 90 -18.24 -0.46 2.24
N ALA A 91 -19.55 -0.35 2.47
CA ALA A 91 -20.14 0.70 3.33
C ALA A 91 -19.98 0.46 4.85
N THR A 92 -19.35 -0.63 5.26
CA THR A 92 -19.26 -1.09 6.66
C THR A 92 -17.83 -1.09 7.21
N CYS A 93 -16.92 -0.43 6.52
CA CYS A 93 -15.52 -0.35 6.94
C CYS A 93 -15.40 0.41 8.27
N GLN A 94 -14.58 -0.09 9.19
CA GLN A 94 -14.43 0.47 10.54
C GLN A 94 -13.01 0.91 10.86
N TYR A 95 -12.00 0.46 10.11
CA TYR A 95 -10.62 0.83 10.34
C TYR A 95 -9.80 0.75 9.04
N LEU A 96 -8.62 1.37 9.06
CA LEU A 96 -7.59 1.25 8.04
C LEU A 96 -6.31 0.70 8.70
N GLU A 97 -5.65 -0.24 8.02
CA GLU A 97 -4.33 -0.73 8.41
C GLU A 97 -3.28 -0.40 7.33
N ALA A 98 -2.07 -0.07 7.77
CA ALA A 98 -0.95 0.24 6.91
C ALA A 98 0.12 -0.85 7.02
N GLN A 99 0.79 -1.15 5.91
CA GLN A 99 1.96 -2.01 5.96
C GLN A 99 3.12 -1.33 6.73
N THR A 100 3.89 -2.13 7.46
CA THR A 100 4.99 -1.70 8.35
C THR A 100 6.32 -1.43 7.64
N SER A 101 6.31 -1.39 6.31
CA SER A 101 7.48 -1.05 5.51
C SER A 101 7.08 -0.19 4.32
N ASP A 102 7.91 0.82 4.05
CA ASP A 102 7.84 1.56 2.80
C ASP A 102 8.09 0.62 1.62
N LEU A 103 7.37 0.81 0.53
CA LEU A 103 7.75 0.18 -0.73
C LEU A 103 8.82 1.01 -1.45
N ALA A 104 9.41 0.39 -2.47
CA ALA A 104 10.46 1.01 -3.27
C ALA A 104 9.99 2.34 -3.89
N LYS A 105 10.89 3.32 -3.96
CA LYS A 105 10.60 4.61 -4.58
C LYS A 105 10.17 4.39 -6.04
N ALA A 106 9.05 5.00 -6.42
CA ALA A 106 8.57 5.03 -7.80
C ALA A 106 7.97 6.42 -8.12
N PRO A 107 7.87 6.79 -9.41
CA PRO A 107 7.07 7.92 -9.82
C PRO A 107 5.61 7.72 -9.44
N TRP A 108 4.85 8.82 -9.35
CA TRP A 108 3.42 8.76 -9.01
C TRP A 108 2.64 7.91 -10.01
N CYS A 109 2.84 8.16 -11.29
CA CYS A 109 2.25 7.42 -12.41
C CYS A 109 3.19 7.52 -13.62
N MET A 110 3.40 6.41 -14.31
CA MET A 110 3.99 6.37 -15.65
C MET A 110 3.07 5.58 -16.56
N GLY A 111 2.81 6.09 -17.76
CA GLY A 111 1.99 5.43 -18.75
C GLY A 111 1.76 6.31 -19.97
N PRO A 112 1.14 5.77 -21.03
CA PRO A 112 0.92 6.51 -22.28
C PRO A 112 0.08 7.78 -22.08
N ALA A 113 -0.75 7.81 -21.03
CA ALA A 113 -1.59 8.96 -20.70
C ALA A 113 -0.82 10.13 -20.06
N GLN A 114 0.36 9.90 -19.43
CA GLN A 114 1.20 10.98 -18.89
C GLN A 114 1.72 11.94 -19.99
N GLU A 115 1.82 11.48 -21.23
CA GLU A 115 2.28 12.32 -22.36
C GLU A 115 1.17 13.20 -22.97
N SER A 116 -0.06 13.09 -22.46
CA SER A 116 -1.20 13.88 -22.93
C SER A 116 -1.34 15.16 -22.10
N VAL A 117 -1.18 16.34 -22.72
CA VAL A 117 -1.63 17.61 -22.12
C VAL A 117 -3.11 17.50 -21.77
N GLY A 118 -3.46 17.60 -20.47
CA GLY A 118 -4.81 17.38 -19.95
C GLY A 118 -5.03 16.06 -19.20
N PHE A 119 -3.96 15.36 -18.82
CA PHE A 119 -4.01 14.14 -17.99
C PHE A 119 -4.80 14.34 -16.68
N SER A 120 -6.03 13.83 -16.65
CA SER A 120 -6.86 13.73 -15.45
C SER A 120 -7.15 12.25 -15.19
N ILE A 121 -6.84 11.78 -14.00
CA ILE A 121 -7.33 10.49 -13.50
C ILE A 121 -8.68 10.82 -12.85
N ASP A 122 -9.72 10.04 -13.13
CA ASP A 122 -11.00 10.11 -12.40
C ASP A 122 -10.86 9.55 -10.96
N ALA A 123 -9.78 9.94 -10.27
CA ALA A 123 -9.45 9.68 -8.88
C ALA A 123 -9.58 10.97 -8.01
N PRO A 124 -10.75 11.65 -8.00
CA PRO A 124 -10.89 12.93 -7.31
C PRO A 124 -11.05 12.77 -5.78
N GLY A 125 -11.21 11.54 -5.28
CA GLY A 125 -11.51 11.31 -3.87
C GLY A 125 -10.33 11.71 -2.98
N THR A 126 -10.53 12.68 -2.09
CA THR A 126 -9.56 12.98 -1.02
C THR A 126 -9.90 12.21 0.26
N ALA A 127 -11.19 11.97 0.49
CA ALA A 127 -11.74 11.49 1.76
C ALA A 127 -11.27 10.08 2.16
N ILE A 128 -11.42 9.77 3.45
CA ILE A 128 -11.28 8.40 3.99
C ILE A 128 -12.19 7.44 3.22
N GLY A 129 -11.65 6.30 2.80
CA GLY A 129 -12.36 5.27 2.04
C GLY A 129 -12.29 5.42 0.52
N THR A 130 -11.73 6.52 0.00
CA THR A 130 -11.63 6.74 -1.46
C THR A 130 -10.36 6.19 -2.10
N GLY A 131 -9.31 5.88 -1.31
CA GLY A 131 -8.01 5.50 -1.85
C GLY A 131 -8.03 4.22 -2.69
N TYR A 132 -8.92 3.27 -2.37
CA TYR A 132 -9.06 2.03 -3.15
C TYR A 132 -9.52 2.33 -4.58
N LEU A 133 -10.64 3.04 -4.74
CA LEU A 133 -11.15 3.39 -6.08
C LEU A 133 -10.19 4.31 -6.83
N ASN A 134 -9.55 5.26 -6.15
CA ASN A 134 -8.52 6.08 -6.77
C ASN A 134 -7.38 5.21 -7.34
N THR A 135 -6.93 4.22 -6.58
CA THR A 135 -5.88 3.29 -7.02
C THR A 135 -6.36 2.44 -8.21
N GLN A 136 -7.62 1.98 -8.21
CA GLN A 136 -8.18 1.27 -9.35
C GLN A 136 -8.29 2.16 -10.59
N ALA A 137 -8.68 3.43 -10.45
CA ALA A 137 -8.71 4.40 -11.54
C ALA A 137 -7.30 4.63 -12.11
N MET A 138 -6.27 4.77 -11.25
CA MET A 138 -4.87 4.84 -11.70
C MET A 138 -4.44 3.61 -12.53
N LEU A 139 -4.96 2.43 -12.19
CA LEU A 139 -4.68 1.17 -12.88
C LEU A 139 -5.60 0.90 -14.09
N GLY A 140 -6.64 1.72 -14.30
CA GLY A 140 -7.67 1.49 -15.32
C GLY A 140 -8.52 0.23 -15.08
N THR A 141 -8.72 -0.15 -13.82
CA THR A 141 -9.45 -1.37 -13.40
C THR A 141 -10.82 -1.08 -12.76
N ASP A 142 -11.25 0.18 -12.73
CA ASP A 142 -12.50 0.65 -12.10
C ASP A 142 -13.78 0.45 -12.96
N ASN A 143 -13.68 -0.30 -14.06
CA ASN A 143 -14.73 -0.50 -15.07
C ASN A 143 -15.14 0.77 -15.84
N ASN A 144 -14.38 1.87 -15.72
CA ASN A 144 -14.57 3.08 -16.50
C ASN A 144 -13.41 3.22 -17.51
N PRO A 145 -13.60 2.92 -18.81
CA PRO A 145 -12.53 3.12 -19.81
C PRO A 145 -12.13 4.60 -19.88
N PRO A 146 -10.83 4.91 -20.03
CA PRO A 146 -9.96 4.29 -21.02
C PRO A 146 -8.80 3.46 -20.44
N ALA A 147 -8.07 2.80 -21.35
CA ALA A 147 -6.92 1.94 -21.13
C ALA A 147 -6.03 2.29 -19.93
N GLN A 148 -5.52 1.25 -19.24
CA GLN A 148 -4.54 1.29 -18.16
C GLN A 148 -3.72 2.59 -18.14
N ILE A 149 -4.08 3.48 -17.21
CA ILE A 149 -3.59 4.86 -17.16
C ILE A 149 -2.13 4.89 -16.71
N CYS A 150 -1.83 4.20 -15.62
CA CYS A 150 -0.48 3.97 -15.11
C CYS A 150 -0.05 2.52 -15.41
N THR A 151 0.89 2.37 -16.33
CA THR A 151 1.57 1.09 -16.60
C THR A 151 2.60 0.73 -15.53
N SER A 152 3.15 1.75 -14.85
CA SER A 152 4.02 1.60 -13.67
C SER A 152 3.88 2.82 -12.76
N GLY A 153 4.45 2.74 -11.55
CA GLY A 153 4.41 3.82 -10.56
C GLY A 153 3.76 3.40 -9.26
N ALA A 154 3.37 4.38 -8.46
CA ALA A 154 3.00 4.16 -7.06
C ALA A 154 1.79 3.25 -6.86
N ALA A 155 0.78 3.34 -7.73
CA ALA A 155 -0.38 2.44 -7.67
C ALA A 155 0.01 0.98 -7.95
N ASN A 156 0.87 0.73 -8.94
CA ASN A 156 1.32 -0.61 -9.31
C ASN A 156 2.11 -1.28 -8.18
N GLU A 157 2.97 -0.52 -7.51
CA GLU A 157 3.70 -1.00 -6.34
C GLU A 157 2.74 -1.27 -5.16
N ALA A 158 1.77 -0.40 -4.94
CA ALA A 158 0.84 -0.51 -3.82
C ALA A 158 -0.08 -1.74 -3.91
N VAL A 159 -0.45 -2.18 -5.11
CA VAL A 159 -1.32 -3.37 -5.28
C VAL A 159 -0.56 -4.69 -5.30
N ALA A 160 0.78 -4.68 -5.30
CA ALA A 160 1.56 -5.92 -5.24
C ALA A 160 1.17 -6.72 -3.97
N PRO A 161 0.86 -8.02 -4.07
CA PRO A 161 0.41 -8.79 -2.92
C PRO A 161 1.44 -8.82 -1.77
N SER A 162 0.98 -8.73 -0.53
CA SER A 162 1.80 -8.92 0.67
C SER A 162 0.97 -9.41 1.83
N GLY A 163 1.59 -10.15 2.75
CA GLY A 163 0.89 -10.73 3.91
C GLY A 163 -0.23 -11.71 3.55
N GLY A 164 -0.25 -12.25 2.32
CA GLY A 164 -1.32 -13.13 1.82
C GLY A 164 -2.54 -12.40 1.24
N TYR A 165 -2.49 -11.07 1.11
CA TYR A 165 -3.61 -10.25 0.63
C TYR A 165 -3.26 -9.50 -0.66
N SER A 166 -4.26 -9.28 -1.51
CA SER A 166 -4.16 -8.60 -2.81
C SER A 166 -5.02 -7.34 -2.90
N ASP A 167 -5.67 -6.94 -1.80
CA ASP A 167 -6.55 -5.78 -1.70
C ASP A 167 -5.84 -4.54 -1.13
N TRP A 168 -4.51 -4.53 -1.14
CA TRP A 168 -3.68 -3.36 -0.80
C TRP A 168 -3.82 -2.26 -1.85
N TYR A 169 -3.80 -1.01 -1.42
CA TYR A 169 -3.91 0.14 -2.33
C TYR A 169 -3.11 1.36 -1.85
N LEU A 170 -2.95 2.34 -2.74
CA LEU A 170 -2.27 3.60 -2.43
C LEU A 170 -3.28 4.56 -1.75
N PRO A 171 -3.00 5.08 -0.54
CA PRO A 171 -3.97 5.83 0.25
C PRO A 171 -4.42 7.12 -0.46
N SER A 172 -5.67 7.55 -0.26
CA SER A 172 -6.11 8.91 -0.62
C SER A 172 -5.38 9.95 0.21
N LYS A 173 -5.54 11.23 -0.14
CA LYS A 173 -4.89 12.35 0.56
C LYS A 173 -5.23 12.39 2.06
N ASP A 174 -6.50 12.20 2.43
CA ASP A 174 -6.92 12.26 3.84
C ASP A 174 -6.52 10.98 4.60
N GLU A 175 -6.50 9.82 3.93
CA GLU A 175 -5.96 8.58 4.48
C GLU A 175 -4.46 8.70 4.76
N LEU A 176 -3.70 9.26 3.80
CA LEU A 176 -2.27 9.52 3.97
C LEU A 176 -2.02 10.54 5.07
N SER A 177 -2.79 11.64 5.14
CA SER A 177 -2.66 12.62 6.22
C SER A 177 -2.88 11.99 7.59
N THR A 178 -3.88 11.10 7.71
CA THR A 178 -4.15 10.36 8.94
C THR A 178 -3.01 9.40 9.28
N LEU A 179 -2.47 8.72 8.28
CA LEU A 179 -1.35 7.80 8.43
C LEU A 179 -0.06 8.50 8.90
N ILE A 180 0.28 9.64 8.29
CA ILE A 180 1.45 10.42 8.68
C ILE A 180 1.32 10.96 10.10
N ALA A 181 0.12 11.37 10.52
CA ALA A 181 -0.16 11.75 11.91
C ALA A 181 0.05 10.59 12.91
N GLN A 182 -0.01 9.34 12.43
CA GLN A 182 0.20 8.11 13.21
C GLN A 182 1.54 7.42 12.89
N SER A 183 2.50 8.13 12.29
CA SER A 183 3.80 7.59 11.88
C SER A 183 4.58 6.93 13.02
N ASN A 184 4.53 7.50 14.23
CA ASN A 184 5.18 6.91 15.41
C ASN A 184 4.52 5.60 15.88
N VAL A 185 3.25 5.38 15.54
CA VAL A 185 2.50 4.18 15.90
C VAL A 185 2.73 3.06 14.90
N VAL A 186 2.68 3.38 13.60
CA VAL A 186 2.90 2.40 12.53
C VAL A 186 4.37 1.98 12.44
N ASN A 187 5.28 2.94 12.66
CA ASN A 187 6.73 2.79 12.49
C ASN A 187 7.12 2.35 11.06
N GLY A 188 8.42 2.35 10.72
CA GLY A 188 8.90 1.87 9.42
C GLY A 188 8.81 2.85 8.25
N PHE A 189 8.45 4.11 8.52
CA PHE A 189 8.47 5.21 7.57
C PHE A 189 9.85 5.88 7.53
N ASN A 190 10.48 5.92 6.35
CA ASN A 190 11.84 6.41 6.14
C ASN A 190 11.89 7.73 5.36
N SER A 191 10.75 8.36 5.11
CA SER A 191 10.64 9.59 4.32
C SER A 191 9.76 10.63 5.01
N THR A 192 9.93 11.89 4.64
CA THR A 192 9.03 12.98 5.02
C THR A 192 7.93 13.23 3.98
N THR A 193 8.02 12.60 2.81
CA THR A 193 7.09 12.80 1.70
C THR A 193 6.71 11.48 1.03
N TYR A 194 5.41 11.29 0.85
CA TYR A 194 4.79 10.08 0.31
C TYR A 194 3.75 10.41 -0.75
N TRP A 195 3.55 9.47 -1.69
CA TRP A 195 2.49 9.59 -2.68
C TRP A 195 1.12 9.24 -2.10
N SER A 196 0.09 9.99 -2.51
CA SER A 196 -1.32 9.61 -2.39
C SER A 196 -1.89 9.22 -3.76
N SER A 197 -2.96 8.45 -3.78
CA SER A 197 -3.74 8.13 -5.00
C SER A 197 -4.63 9.28 -5.47
N THR A 198 -4.82 10.32 -4.65
CA THR A 198 -5.52 11.53 -5.05
C THR A 198 -4.69 12.35 -6.04
N GLN A 199 -5.26 12.70 -7.18
CA GLN A 199 -4.64 13.64 -8.12
C GLN A 199 -4.68 15.07 -7.55
N SER A 200 -3.57 15.80 -7.62
CA SER A 200 -3.53 17.26 -7.41
C SER A 200 -2.86 17.91 -8.61
N SER A 201 -3.51 18.97 -9.12
CA SER A 201 -3.05 19.79 -10.25
C SER A 201 -1.82 20.63 -9.92
#